data_AF-A0A7D5MN23-F1
#
_entry.id   AF-A0A7D5MN23-F1
#
_cell.length_a   1.000
_cell.length_b   1.000
_cell.length_c   1.000
_cell.angle_alpha   90.00
_cell.angle_beta   90.00
_cell.angle_gamma   90.00
#
_symmetry.space_group_name_H-M   'P 1'
#
loop_
_entity.id
_entity.type
_entity.pdbx_description
1 polymer ?
#
loop_
_entity_poly.entity_id
_entity_poly.type
_entity_poly.pdbx_seq_one_letter_code
_entity_poly.pdbx_strand_id
1 'polypeptide(L)'
;MPFGLGDRDSEMSMEVRTPGNRGGNRIALTTSDNAVPVQIKRLDTVQEVKSLGAIHLMKLDVEGYELHVLRGAINLLTLYKPTLFIEVDDQNLKDQGHSAKELLIFLEESGYTSIRHAETGQSVDRTFEFANSHFDIIAQAQ
;
A
#
# COMPACT_ATOMS: atom_id res chain seq x y z
N MET A 1 -16.13 -7.88 11.26
CA MET A 1 -14.75 -7.98 11.80
C MET A 1 -13.86 -7.06 11.01
N PRO A 2 -12.83 -6.45 11.63
CA PRO A 2 -11.80 -5.74 10.88
C PRO A 2 -11.12 -6.68 9.89
N PHE A 3 -10.71 -6.15 8.73
CA PHE A 3 -10.03 -6.88 7.67
C PHE A 3 -8.84 -6.05 7.16
N GLY A 4 -7.82 -6.72 6.65
CA GLY A 4 -6.73 -6.11 5.88
C GLY A 4 -7.09 -6.02 4.40
N LEU A 5 -6.28 -5.30 3.64
CA LEU A 5 -6.42 -5.15 2.19
C LEU A 5 -5.29 -5.86 1.45
N GLY A 6 -5.58 -6.39 0.28
CA GLY A 6 -4.60 -7.08 -0.56
C GLY A 6 -5.10 -7.34 -1.98
N ASP A 7 -4.34 -8.08 -2.77
CA ASP A 7 -4.62 -8.34 -4.18
C ASP A 7 -5.61 -9.49 -4.44
N ARG A 8 -5.93 -10.26 -3.39
CA ARG A 8 -6.89 -11.36 -3.40
C ARG A 8 -7.57 -11.50 -2.05
N ASP A 9 -8.78 -12.05 -2.06
CA ASP A 9 -9.47 -12.42 -0.82
C ASP A 9 -8.80 -13.66 -0.22
N SER A 10 -8.42 -13.60 1.05
CA SER A 10 -7.73 -14.69 1.74
C SER A 10 -7.85 -14.56 3.26
N GLU A 11 -7.48 -15.62 3.99
CA GLU A 11 -7.14 -15.52 5.41
C GLU A 11 -5.61 -15.56 5.54
N MET A 12 -5.06 -14.59 6.26
CA MET A 12 -3.62 -14.48 6.51
C MET A 12 -3.34 -14.28 7.99
N SER A 13 -2.07 -14.36 8.35
CA SER A 13 -1.58 -14.04 9.68
C SER A 13 -1.06 -12.61 9.70
N MET A 14 -1.39 -11.83 10.73
CA MET A 14 -0.82 -10.50 10.98
C MET A 14 0.05 -10.58 12.22
N GLU A 15 1.33 -10.25 12.09
CA GLU A 15 2.29 -10.27 13.19
C GLU A 15 2.17 -9.02 14.06
N VAL A 16 2.15 -9.21 15.37
CA VAL A 16 2.29 -8.13 16.36
C VAL A 16 3.76 -8.02 16.77
N ARG A 17 4.50 -7.10 16.14
CA ARG A 17 5.96 -6.96 16.36
C ARG A 17 6.31 -6.34 17.71
N THR A 18 5.53 -5.38 18.17
CA THR A 18 5.84 -4.63 19.41
C THR A 18 4.62 -4.58 20.31
N PRO A 19 4.65 -5.23 21.48
CA PRO A 19 3.58 -5.11 22.46
C PRO A 19 3.31 -3.64 22.79
N GLY A 20 2.08 -3.18 22.56
CA GLY A 20 1.66 -1.79 22.81
C GLY A 20 1.86 -0.82 21.64
N ASN A 21 2.61 -1.18 20.58
CA ASN A 21 2.68 -0.40 19.35
C ASN A 21 2.09 -1.21 18.18
N ARG A 22 0.83 -0.93 17.84
CA ARG A 22 0.12 -1.59 16.74
C ARG A 22 0.34 -0.95 15.37
N GLY A 23 1.01 0.21 15.31
CA GLY A 23 1.28 0.90 14.05
C GLY A 23 2.17 0.06 13.13
N GLY A 24 3.17 -0.62 13.70
CA GLY A 24 4.09 -1.50 12.97
C GLY A 24 3.63 -2.94 12.74
N ASN A 25 2.33 -3.22 12.86
CA ASN A 25 1.80 -4.55 12.61
C ASN A 25 1.73 -4.80 11.10
N ARG A 26 2.14 -5.99 10.68
CA ARG A 26 2.24 -6.33 9.25
C ARG A 26 1.71 -7.71 8.93
N ILE A 27 1.38 -7.94 7.67
CA ILE A 27 1.05 -9.29 7.19
C ILE A 27 2.29 -10.18 7.28
N ALA A 28 2.14 -11.32 7.94
CA ALA A 28 3.18 -12.32 8.11
C ALA A 28 3.11 -13.33 6.97
N LEU A 29 4.24 -13.53 6.27
CA LEU A 29 4.36 -14.56 5.24
C LEU A 29 4.48 -15.97 5.82
N THR A 30 4.91 -16.07 7.07
CA THR A 30 4.99 -17.31 7.83
C THR A 30 4.27 -17.15 9.16
N THR A 31 3.70 -18.24 9.67
CA THR A 31 3.03 -18.25 10.98
C THR A 31 4.07 -18.09 12.09
N SER A 32 3.86 -17.13 12.99
CA SER A 32 4.62 -16.96 14.23
C SER A 32 3.69 -17.02 15.45
N ASP A 33 4.24 -17.33 16.63
CA ASP A 33 3.46 -17.48 17.87
C ASP A 33 2.69 -16.20 18.27
N ASN A 34 3.12 -15.04 17.75
CA ASN A 34 2.52 -13.73 18.03
C ASN A 34 1.61 -13.24 16.89
N ALA A 35 1.30 -14.09 15.91
CA ALA A 35 0.46 -13.70 14.80
C ALA A 35 -1.03 -13.94 15.11
N VAL A 36 -1.87 -13.00 14.69
CA VAL A 36 -3.33 -13.10 14.80
C VAL A 36 -3.93 -13.34 13.40
N PRO A 37 -4.95 -14.19 13.26
CA PRO A 37 -5.62 -14.37 11.97
C PRO A 37 -6.33 -13.08 11.56
N VAL A 38 -6.21 -12.72 10.29
CA VAL A 38 -6.86 -11.57 9.68
C VAL A 38 -7.41 -11.95 8.31
N GLN A 39 -8.63 -11.49 8.03
CA GLN A 39 -9.22 -11.60 6.71
C GLN A 39 -8.63 -10.51 5.82
N ILE A 40 -8.17 -10.88 4.62
CA ILE A 40 -7.71 -9.96 3.58
C ILE A 40 -8.80 -9.86 2.54
N LYS A 41 -9.07 -8.63 2.08
CA LYS A 41 -10.01 -8.36 1.00
C LYS A 41 -9.38 -7.50 -0.07
N ARG A 42 -9.81 -7.71 -1.30
CA ARG A 42 -9.60 -6.71 -2.35
C ARG A 42 -10.41 -5.45 -2.07
N LEU A 43 -9.79 -4.28 -2.16
CA LEU A 43 -10.52 -3.02 -1.96
C LEU A 43 -11.69 -2.87 -2.93
N ASP A 44 -11.50 -3.34 -4.17
CA ASP A 44 -12.53 -3.38 -5.22
C ASP A 44 -13.73 -4.28 -4.89
N THR A 45 -13.68 -5.13 -3.86
CA THR A 45 -14.82 -6.00 -3.45
C THR A 45 -15.53 -5.51 -2.19
N VAL A 46 -14.95 -4.52 -1.49
CA VAL A 46 -15.52 -3.95 -0.26
C VAL A 46 -16.76 -3.10 -0.58
N GLN A 47 -17.92 -3.51 -0.08
CA GLN A 47 -19.21 -2.89 -0.41
C GLN A 47 -19.34 -1.48 0.15
N GLU A 48 -18.82 -1.27 1.36
CA GLU A 48 -18.78 0.02 2.01
C GLU A 48 -18.04 1.03 1.14
N VAL A 49 -16.91 0.63 0.55
CA VAL A 49 -16.11 1.48 -0.35
C VAL A 49 -16.81 1.72 -1.67
N LYS A 50 -17.51 0.73 -2.24
CA LYS A 50 -18.35 0.92 -3.44
C LYS A 50 -19.51 1.90 -3.22
N SER A 51 -19.98 2.01 -1.99
CA SER A 51 -21.05 2.94 -1.61
C SER A 51 -20.56 4.35 -1.33
N LEU A 52 -19.24 4.52 -1.10
CA LEU A 52 -18.60 5.83 -1.14
C LEU A 52 -18.65 6.30 -2.60
N GLY A 53 -19.16 7.51 -2.84
CA GLY A 53 -19.20 8.09 -4.18
C GLY A 53 -17.80 8.35 -4.75
N ALA A 54 -17.48 9.60 -5.03
CA ALA A 54 -16.13 9.94 -5.49
C ALA A 54 -15.10 9.82 -4.34
N ILE A 55 -14.04 9.05 -4.57
CA ILE A 55 -12.90 8.92 -3.66
C ILE A 55 -11.79 9.84 -4.18
N HIS A 56 -11.43 10.85 -3.39
CA HIS A 56 -10.45 11.87 -3.80
C HIS A 56 -9.04 11.64 -3.23
N LEU A 57 -8.93 10.86 -2.15
CA LEU A 57 -7.69 10.59 -1.45
C LEU A 57 -7.65 9.14 -0.94
N MET A 58 -6.50 8.49 -1.07
CA MET A 58 -6.21 7.21 -0.44
C MET A 58 -4.85 7.30 0.27
N LYS A 59 -4.80 7.00 1.56
CA LYS A 59 -3.55 6.84 2.32
C LYS A 59 -3.18 5.35 2.39
N LEU A 60 -1.92 5.02 2.13
CA LEU A 60 -1.35 3.69 2.28
C LEU A 60 -0.11 3.76 3.17
N ASP A 61 -0.11 2.95 4.20
CA ASP A 61 0.91 2.82 5.24
C ASP A 61 0.57 1.47 5.88
N VAL A 62 1.01 0.42 5.20
CA VAL A 62 0.60 -0.97 5.45
C VAL A 62 1.83 -1.88 5.58
N GLU A 63 2.95 -1.28 6.00
CA GLU A 63 4.16 -1.98 6.43
C GLU A 63 4.70 -2.95 5.37
N GLY A 64 4.72 -2.50 4.10
CA GLY A 64 5.27 -3.25 2.96
C GLY A 64 4.21 -3.89 2.07
N TYR A 65 2.93 -3.86 2.45
CA TYR A 65 1.84 -4.46 1.69
C TYR A 65 1.25 -3.53 0.61
N GLU A 66 1.86 -2.36 0.37
CA GLU A 66 1.30 -1.27 -0.43
C GLU A 66 0.95 -1.74 -1.85
N LEU A 67 1.87 -2.46 -2.50
CA LEU A 67 1.66 -2.94 -3.87
C LEU A 67 0.53 -3.98 -3.97
N HIS A 68 0.36 -4.82 -2.95
CA HIS A 68 -0.78 -5.76 -2.90
C HIS A 68 -2.10 -5.02 -2.74
N VAL A 69 -2.16 -4.02 -1.85
CA VAL A 69 -3.36 -3.19 -1.65
C VAL A 69 -3.74 -2.47 -2.94
N LEU A 70 -2.78 -1.84 -3.61
CA LEU A 70 -3.01 -1.11 -4.85
C LEU A 70 -3.51 -2.03 -5.99
N ARG A 71 -2.94 -3.23 -6.14
CA ARG A 71 -3.43 -4.24 -7.09
C ARG A 71 -4.86 -4.70 -6.79
N GLY A 72 -5.22 -4.80 -5.51
CA GLY A 72 -6.59 -5.07 -5.07
C GLY A 72 -7.59 -3.94 -5.29
N ALA A 73 -7.11 -2.75 -5.63
CA ALA A 73 -7.87 -1.51 -5.81
C ALA A 73 -7.90 -1.01 -7.27
N ILE A 74 -7.51 -1.84 -8.25
CA ILE A 74 -7.28 -1.39 -9.63
C ILE A 74 -8.50 -0.72 -10.27
N ASN A 75 -9.71 -1.21 -10.00
CA ASN A 75 -10.92 -0.61 -10.55
C ASN A 75 -11.18 0.77 -9.92
N LEU A 76 -11.00 0.90 -8.61
CA LEU A 76 -11.11 2.16 -7.88
C LEU A 76 -10.09 3.18 -8.41
N LEU A 77 -8.81 2.80 -8.53
CA LEU A 77 -7.74 3.65 -9.02
C LEU A 77 -8.03 4.14 -10.45
N THR A 78 -8.54 3.24 -11.30
CA THR A 78 -8.92 3.56 -12.70
C THR A 78 -10.11 4.51 -12.77
N LEU A 79 -11.14 4.26 -11.95
CA LEU A 79 -12.41 4.99 -12.00
C LEU A 79 -12.30 6.39 -11.38
N TYR A 80 -11.66 6.51 -10.22
CA TYR A 80 -11.67 7.74 -9.43
C TYR A 80 -10.35 8.50 -9.46
N LYS A 81 -9.23 7.83 -9.78
CA LYS A 81 -7.90 8.45 -9.79
C LYS A 81 -7.62 9.32 -8.54
N PRO A 82 -7.84 8.80 -7.32
CA PRO A 82 -7.64 9.59 -6.10
C PRO A 82 -6.18 10.06 -6.02
N THR A 83 -5.94 11.18 -5.34
CA THR A 83 -4.57 11.45 -4.87
C THR A 83 -4.16 10.32 -3.94
N LEU A 84 -2.94 9.80 -4.09
CA LEU A 84 -2.40 8.79 -3.20
C LEU A 84 -1.35 9.42 -2.29
N PHE A 85 -1.40 9.08 -1.01
CA PHE A 85 -0.36 9.35 -0.04
C PHE A 85 0.18 8.00 0.43
N ILE A 86 1.43 7.68 0.14
CA ILE A 86 1.97 6.33 0.30
C ILE A 86 3.28 6.38 1.07
N GLU A 87 3.38 5.62 2.15
CA GLU A 87 4.65 5.30 2.79
C GLU A 87 5.44 4.37 1.86
N VAL A 88 6.68 4.74 1.57
CA VAL A 88 7.63 3.96 0.80
C VAL A 88 8.78 3.56 1.71
N ASP A 89 8.74 2.32 2.18
CA ASP A 89 9.86 1.66 2.84
C ASP A 89 10.32 0.49 1.96
N ASP A 90 11.50 0.64 1.34
CA ASP A 90 12.02 -0.33 0.38
C ASP A 90 12.34 -1.68 1.05
N GLN A 91 12.73 -1.68 2.32
CA GLN A 91 13.00 -2.92 3.04
C GLN A 91 11.70 -3.65 3.39
N ASN A 92 10.67 -2.94 3.86
CA ASN A 92 9.35 -3.53 4.12
C ASN A 92 8.73 -4.10 2.83
N LEU A 93 8.83 -3.40 1.71
CA LEU A 93 8.37 -3.90 0.41
C LEU A 93 9.11 -5.18 0.00
N LYS A 94 10.44 -5.23 0.20
CA LYS A 94 11.26 -6.43 -0.06
C LYS A 94 10.88 -7.60 0.83
N ASP A 95 10.59 -7.36 2.09
CA ASP A 95 10.12 -8.39 3.02
C ASP A 95 8.78 -9.00 2.57
N GLN A 96 8.00 -8.28 1.76
CA GLN A 96 6.76 -8.75 1.13
C GLN A 96 6.94 -9.24 -0.33
N GLY A 97 8.19 -9.35 -0.82
CA GLY A 97 8.50 -9.84 -2.16
C GLY A 97 8.40 -8.80 -3.28
N HIS A 98 8.43 -7.51 -2.93
CA HIS A 98 8.33 -6.38 -3.84
C HIS A 98 9.49 -5.38 -3.61
N SER A 99 9.42 -4.20 -4.24
CA SER A 99 10.41 -3.14 -4.09
C SER A 99 9.78 -1.78 -4.31
N ALA A 100 10.41 -0.72 -3.80
CA ALA A 100 9.95 0.64 -4.03
C ALA A 100 9.94 1.00 -5.54
N LYS A 101 10.87 0.43 -6.31
CA LYS A 101 10.91 0.58 -7.77
C LYS A 101 9.71 -0.07 -8.47
N GLU A 102 9.31 -1.27 -8.06
CA GLU A 102 8.11 -1.94 -8.61
C GLU A 102 6.83 -1.20 -8.23
N LEU A 103 6.76 -0.67 -7.00
CA LEU A 103 5.67 0.20 -6.57
C LEU A 103 5.56 1.43 -7.48
N LEU A 104 6.67 2.12 -7.74
CA LEU A 104 6.69 3.28 -8.63
C LEU A 104 6.24 2.94 -10.05
N ILE A 105 6.75 1.85 -10.63
CA ILE A 105 6.37 1.38 -11.97
C ILE A 105 4.87 1.11 -12.03
N PHE A 106 4.31 0.44 -11.03
CA PHE A 106 2.87 0.17 -10.95
C PHE A 106 2.04 1.47 -10.93
N LEU A 107 2.48 2.48 -10.17
CA LEU A 107 1.81 3.78 -10.11
C LEU A 107 1.81 4.47 -11.48
N GLU A 108 2.95 4.51 -12.15
CA GLU A 108 3.08 5.08 -13.49
C GLU A 108 2.19 4.34 -14.50
N GLU A 109 2.19 3.00 -14.49
CA GLU A 109 1.34 2.17 -15.35
C GLU A 109 -0.16 2.35 -15.05
N SER A 110 -0.51 2.69 -13.81
CA SER A 110 -1.87 3.02 -13.39
C SER A 110 -2.28 4.46 -13.72
N GLY A 111 -1.43 5.23 -14.40
CA GLY A 111 -1.72 6.59 -14.87
C GLY A 111 -1.36 7.70 -13.89
N TYR A 112 -0.62 7.40 -12.82
CA TYR A 112 -0.10 8.41 -11.89
C TYR A 112 1.19 9.02 -12.45
N THR A 113 1.08 10.25 -12.98
CA THR A 113 2.19 10.90 -13.69
C THR A 113 2.96 11.91 -12.86
N SER A 114 2.40 12.35 -11.73
CA SER A 114 3.10 13.26 -10.79
C SER A 114 3.33 12.52 -9.49
N ILE A 115 4.56 12.08 -9.27
CA ILE A 115 4.99 11.41 -8.03
C ILE A 115 6.07 12.26 -7.38
N ARG A 116 5.83 12.66 -6.12
CA ARG A 116 6.71 13.58 -5.38
C ARG A 116 6.92 13.08 -3.97
N HIS A 117 8.12 13.31 -3.45
CA HIS A 117 8.40 13.17 -2.02
C HIS A 117 7.49 14.12 -1.24
N ALA A 118 6.74 13.61 -0.27
CA ALA A 118 5.70 14.35 0.42
C ALA A 118 6.25 15.53 1.24
N GLU A 119 7.42 15.36 1.85
CA GLU A 119 8.07 16.42 2.64
C GLU A 119 8.82 17.46 1.79
N THR A 120 9.64 17.03 0.82
CA THR A 120 10.54 17.92 0.09
C THR A 120 9.93 18.48 -1.20
N GLY A 121 8.86 17.85 -1.71
CA GLY A 121 8.26 18.16 -3.00
C GLY A 121 9.11 17.74 -4.21
N GLN A 122 10.28 17.13 -3.99
CA GLN A 122 11.15 16.62 -5.03
C GLN A 122 10.43 15.55 -5.85
N SER A 123 10.57 15.59 -7.18
CA SER A 123 10.05 14.53 -8.05
C SER A 123 10.73 13.20 -7.74
N VAL A 124 9.95 12.13 -7.68
CA VAL A 124 10.42 10.76 -7.50
C VAL A 124 10.16 10.02 -8.79
N ASP A 125 11.22 9.57 -9.45
CA ASP A 125 11.15 8.81 -10.70
C ASP A 125 12.01 7.54 -10.61
N ARG A 126 12.09 6.78 -11.71
CA ARG A 126 12.81 5.49 -11.77
C ARG A 126 14.32 5.60 -11.51
N THR A 127 14.88 6.80 -11.48
CA THR A 127 16.30 7.09 -11.20
C THR A 127 16.55 7.47 -9.74
N PHE A 128 15.49 7.61 -8.93
CA PHE A 128 15.60 7.87 -7.50
C PHE A 128 16.31 6.72 -6.78
N GLU A 129 17.11 7.05 -5.76
CA GLU A 129 17.83 6.05 -4.98
C GLU A 129 16.91 5.47 -3.89
N PHE A 130 16.34 4.30 -4.19
CA PHE A 130 15.38 3.64 -3.30
C PHE A 130 16.02 2.73 -2.25
N ALA A 131 17.28 2.32 -2.42
CA ALA A 131 17.88 1.32 -1.57
C ALA A 131 17.92 1.78 -0.10
N ASN A 132 17.29 1.00 0.80
CA ASN A 132 17.18 1.30 2.23
C ASN A 132 16.53 2.66 2.53
N SER A 133 15.64 3.10 1.64
CA SER A 133 14.87 4.34 1.82
C SER A 133 13.61 4.09 2.65
N HIS A 134 13.21 5.14 3.38
CA HIS A 134 11.95 5.23 4.12
C HIS A 134 11.46 6.67 4.02
N PHE A 135 10.38 6.91 3.30
CA PHE A 135 9.81 8.24 3.07
C PHE A 135 8.38 8.16 2.54
N ASP A 136 7.64 9.26 2.60
CA ASP A 136 6.30 9.35 2.02
C ASP A 136 6.33 9.95 0.61
N ILE A 137 5.42 9.48 -0.25
CA ILE A 137 5.13 10.09 -1.55
C ILE A 137 3.70 10.57 -1.67
N ILE A 138 3.51 11.61 -2.48
CA ILE A 138 2.21 12.01 -3.05
C ILE A 138 2.21 11.64 -4.53
N ALA A 139 1.28 10.80 -4.94
CA ALA A 139 1.07 10.43 -6.34
C ALA A 139 -0.27 10.96 -6.86
N GLN A 140 -0.25 11.61 -8.03
CA GLN A 140 -1.43 12.18 -8.67
C GLN A 140 -1.49 11.77 -10.15
N ALA A 141 -2.68 11.38 -10.60
CA ALA A 141 -2.97 11.11 -11.99
C ALA A 141 -3.38 12.39 -12.74
N GLN A 142 -3.23 12.38 -14.08
CA GLN A 142 -3.80 13.42 -14.95
C GLN A 142 -5.32 13.28 -15.11
#